data_AF-A0A5K1HXV1-F1
#
_entry.id   AF-A0A5K1HXV1-F1
#
_cell.length_a   1.000
_cell.length_b   1.000
_cell.length_c   1.000
_cell.angle_alpha   90.00
_cell.angle_beta   90.00
_cell.angle_gamma   90.00
#
_symmetry.space_group_name_H-M   'P 1'
#
loop_
_entity.id
_entity.type
_entity.pdbx_description
1 polymer ?
#
loop_
_entity_poly.entity_id
_entity_poly.type
_entity_poly.pdbx_seq_one_letter_code
_entity_poly.pdbx_strand_id
1 'polypeptide(L)'
;LDQFKWLRVLSLRGYRIDELPKSNEDFSHLKYLNLNYCKVRRLPSSIGRLCNLQTLDLSHSSIEELPKEMGKLCNLRYLGLNETESLKFIAKCLGKVTNLRTLHRFM
;
A
#
# COMPACT_ATOMS: atom_id res chain seq x y z
N LEU A 1 -0.51 -20.42 -13.30
CA LEU A 1 0.22 -19.85 -12.15
C LEU A 1 -0.85 -19.23 -11.26
N ASP A 2 -1.28 -19.97 -10.25
CA ASP A 2 -2.49 -19.70 -9.44
C ASP A 2 -2.12 -19.52 -7.95
N GLN A 3 -0.85 -19.19 -7.68
CA GLN A 3 -0.19 -19.51 -6.42
C GLN A 3 -0.58 -18.59 -5.25
N PHE A 4 -1.24 -17.47 -5.51
CA PHE A 4 -1.55 -16.47 -4.48
C PHE A 4 -3.03 -16.15 -4.30
N LYS A 5 -3.93 -16.89 -4.96
CA LYS A 5 -5.39 -16.70 -4.85
C LYS A 5 -5.92 -16.73 -3.41
N TRP A 6 -5.22 -17.38 -2.48
CA TRP A 6 -5.62 -17.48 -1.08
C TRP A 6 -4.81 -16.58 -0.14
N LEU A 7 -3.84 -15.83 -0.69
CA LEU A 7 -2.94 -15.02 0.11
C LEU A 7 -3.71 -13.82 0.68
N ARG A 8 -3.85 -13.80 2.00
CA ARG A 8 -4.54 -12.74 2.75
C ARG A 8 -3.58 -11.73 3.38
N VAL A 9 -2.36 -12.18 3.66
CA VAL A 9 -1.33 -11.43 4.36
C VAL A 9 -0.05 -11.58 3.58
N LEU A 10 0.54 -10.45 3.20
CA LEU A 10 1.85 -10.38 2.55
C LEU A 10 2.70 -9.40 3.35
N SER A 11 3.78 -9.89 3.94
CA SER A 11 4.76 -9.06 4.62
C SER A 11 6.08 -9.17 3.87
N LEU A 12 6.58 -8.04 3.42
CA LEU A 12 7.89 -7.90 2.79
C LEU A 12 8.81 -7.01 3.61
N ARG A 13 8.53 -6.88 4.91
CA ARG A 13 9.25 -6.01 5.85
C ARG A 13 10.76 -6.20 5.74
N GLY A 14 11.50 -5.10 5.57
CA GLY A 14 12.96 -5.10 5.52
C GLY A 14 13.59 -5.61 4.21
N TYR A 15 12.78 -6.06 3.23
CA TYR A 15 13.32 -6.39 1.90
C TYR A 15 13.51 -5.12 1.06
N ARG A 16 14.59 -5.12 0.26
CA ARG A 16 14.81 -4.08 -0.75
C ARG A 16 13.93 -4.37 -1.96
N ILE A 17 12.86 -3.60 -2.07
CA ILE A 17 11.89 -3.70 -3.16
C ILE A 17 11.92 -2.37 -3.91
N ASP A 18 12.52 -2.38 -5.09
CA ASP A 18 12.57 -1.20 -5.94
C ASP A 18 11.24 -1.01 -6.70
N GLU A 19 10.51 -2.10 -6.97
CA GLU A 19 9.15 -2.09 -7.53
C GLU A 19 8.29 -3.23 -6.92
N LEU A 20 7.03 -2.95 -6.59
CA LEU A 20 6.07 -4.02 -6.30
C LEU A 20 5.79 -4.82 -7.58
N PRO A 21 5.57 -6.14 -7.50
CA PRO A 21 5.23 -6.93 -8.67
C PRO A 21 4.03 -6.31 -9.40
N LYS A 22 4.14 -6.15 -10.71
CA LYS A 22 3.04 -5.77 -11.62
C LYS A 22 2.03 -6.92 -11.61
N SER A 23 1.23 -7.03 -10.55
CA SER A 23 0.33 -8.16 -10.37
C SER A 23 -0.88 -8.04 -11.29
N ASN A 24 -1.08 -9.11 -12.04
CA ASN A 24 -2.22 -9.38 -12.89
C ASN A 24 -3.02 -10.43 -12.10
N GLU A 25 -4.10 -10.03 -11.42
CA GLU A 25 -5.08 -10.91 -10.76
C GLU A 25 -4.70 -11.68 -9.47
N ASP A 26 -3.42 -11.92 -9.17
CA ASP A 26 -2.99 -12.85 -8.10
C ASP A 26 -3.32 -12.43 -6.64
N PHE A 27 -3.47 -11.13 -6.35
CA PHE A 27 -3.63 -10.64 -4.97
C PHE A 27 -5.03 -10.11 -4.66
N SER A 28 -6.05 -10.52 -5.41
CA SER A 28 -7.43 -10.07 -5.24
C SER A 28 -7.97 -10.33 -3.82
N HIS A 29 -7.47 -11.34 -3.11
CA HIS A 29 -7.90 -11.69 -1.75
C HIS A 29 -7.01 -11.09 -0.64
N LEU A 30 -6.00 -10.31 -0.99
CA LEU A 30 -5.06 -9.72 -0.02
C LEU A 30 -5.77 -8.68 0.85
N LYS A 31 -5.66 -8.86 2.17
CA LYS A 31 -6.25 -7.96 3.19
C LYS A 31 -5.20 -7.14 3.92
N TYR A 32 -3.98 -7.65 4.03
CA TYR A 32 -2.89 -7.00 4.75
C TYR A 32 -1.62 -7.01 3.90
N LEU A 33 -1.05 -5.84 3.68
CA LEU A 33 0.21 -5.64 2.98
C LEU A 33 1.14 -4.82 3.87
N ASN A 34 2.26 -5.42 4.26
CA ASN A 34 3.29 -4.77 5.06
C ASN A 34 4.57 -4.60 4.25
N LEU A 35 4.92 -3.33 4.03
CA LEU A 35 6.10 -2.83 3.35
C LEU A 35 6.95 -1.94 4.28
N ASN A 36 6.83 -2.19 5.59
CA ASN A 36 7.54 -1.48 6.65
C ASN A 36 9.06 -1.69 6.49
N TYR A 37 9.88 -0.64 6.65
CA TYR A 37 11.33 -0.67 6.37
C TYR A 37 11.71 -1.14 4.95
N CYS A 38 10.81 -1.11 3.98
CA CYS A 38 11.17 -1.38 2.59
C CYS A 38 11.63 -0.09 1.90
N LYS A 39 12.65 -0.17 1.03
CA LYS A 39 13.12 0.96 0.20
C LYS A 39 12.20 1.29 -0.98
N VAL A 40 10.89 1.22 -0.78
CA VAL A 40 9.88 1.45 -1.82
C VAL A 40 9.78 2.96 -2.08
N ARG A 41 10.18 3.40 -3.28
CA ARG A 41 10.08 4.82 -3.70
C ARG A 41 8.73 5.17 -4.31
N ARG A 42 8.12 4.22 -5.03
CA ARG A 42 6.83 4.38 -5.70
C ARG A 42 6.03 3.08 -5.62
N LEU A 43 4.71 3.21 -5.57
CA LEU A 43 3.80 2.08 -5.75
C LEU A 43 3.33 2.03 -7.22
N PRO A 44 3.24 0.84 -7.84
CA PRO A 44 2.68 0.70 -9.17
C PRO A 44 1.17 1.00 -9.16
N SER A 45 0.64 1.40 -10.32
CA SER A 45 -0.79 1.64 -10.51
C SER A 45 -1.66 0.40 -10.22
N SER A 46 -1.08 -0.80 -10.29
CA SER A 46 -1.73 -2.05 -9.92
C SER A 46 -2.15 -2.13 -8.45
N ILE A 47 -1.62 -1.28 -7.55
CA ILE A 47 -2.07 -1.22 -6.16
C ILE A 47 -3.59 -1.05 -6.06
N GLY A 48 -4.20 -0.28 -6.97
CA GLY A 48 -5.65 -0.07 -6.99
C GLY A 48 -6.48 -1.30 -7.34
N ARG A 49 -5.85 -2.43 -7.72
CA ARG A 49 -6.52 -3.72 -7.90
C ARG A 49 -6.71 -4.47 -6.59
N LEU A 50 -6.01 -4.10 -5.52
CA LEU A 50 -6.14 -4.70 -4.19
C LEU A 50 -7.42 -4.19 -3.48
N CYS A 51 -8.58 -4.33 -4.13
CA CYS A 51 -9.84 -3.78 -3.64
C CYS A 51 -10.26 -4.31 -2.27
N ASN A 52 -9.78 -5.50 -1.88
CA ASN A 52 -10.03 -6.12 -0.58
C ASN A 52 -9.00 -5.74 0.50
N LEU A 53 -7.98 -4.93 0.16
CA LEU A 53 -6.94 -4.53 1.11
C LEU A 53 -7.53 -3.67 2.21
N GLN A 54 -7.23 -4.04 3.46
CA GLN A 54 -7.76 -3.42 4.67
C GLN A 54 -6.67 -2.65 5.42
N THR A 55 -5.43 -3.12 5.30
CA THR A 55 -4.27 -2.56 5.96
C THR A 55 -3.11 -2.48 4.97
N LEU A 56 -2.55 -1.27 4.83
CA LEU A 56 -1.31 -1.01 4.14
C LEU A 56 -0.35 -0.29 5.10
N ASP A 57 0.80 -0.90 5.35
CA ASP A 57 1.86 -0.28 6.14
C ASP A 57 3.08 0.02 5.27
N LEU A 58 3.38 1.32 5.13
CA LEU A 58 4.53 1.88 4.41
C LEU A 58 5.46 2.62 5.37
N SER A 59 5.34 2.40 6.68
CA SER A 59 6.15 3.14 7.65
C SER A 59 7.64 2.81 7.49
N HIS A 60 8.49 3.81 7.71
CA HIS A 60 9.94 3.74 7.45
C HIS A 60 10.28 3.35 6.00
N SER A 61 9.46 3.74 5.02
CA SER A 61 9.76 3.60 3.60
C SER A 61 10.21 4.91 2.98
N SER A 62 10.89 4.83 1.84
CA SER A 62 11.32 6.00 1.07
C SER A 62 10.28 6.47 0.03
N ILE A 63 8.98 6.25 0.31
CA ILE A 63 7.90 6.54 -0.64
C ILE A 63 7.85 8.05 -0.93
N GLU A 64 7.94 8.42 -2.20
CA GLU A 64 7.97 9.82 -2.64
C GLU A 64 6.55 10.34 -2.95
N GLU A 65 5.70 9.45 -3.45
CA GLU A 65 4.32 9.74 -3.85
C GLU A 65 3.39 8.54 -3.68
N LEU A 66 2.11 8.82 -3.42
CA LEU A 66 1.05 7.81 -3.45
C LEU A 66 0.30 7.89 -4.79
N PRO A 67 0.15 6.78 -5.54
CA PRO A 67 -0.50 6.80 -6.84
C PRO A 67 -2.00 7.12 -6.71
N LYS A 68 -2.59 7.75 -7.73
CA LYS A 68 -4.03 8.09 -7.75
C LYS A 68 -4.94 6.86 -7.60
N GLU A 69 -4.43 5.69 -7.98
CA GLU A 69 -5.09 4.39 -7.87
C GLU A 69 -5.31 3.94 -6.42
N MET A 70 -4.65 4.56 -5.44
CA MET A 70 -4.97 4.39 -4.01
C MET A 70 -6.46 4.65 -3.73
N GLY A 71 -7.08 5.57 -4.47
CA GLY A 71 -8.52 5.84 -4.38
C GLY A 71 -9.43 4.67 -4.75
N LYS A 72 -8.90 3.59 -5.34
CA LYS A 72 -9.64 2.35 -5.62
C LYS A 72 -9.62 1.35 -4.46
N LEU A 73 -8.81 1.60 -3.42
CA LEU A 73 -8.72 0.77 -2.22
C LEU A 73 -9.92 1.02 -1.30
N CYS A 74 -11.11 0.68 -1.79
CA CYS A 74 -12.37 0.98 -1.13
C CYS A 74 -12.53 0.27 0.23
N ASN A 75 -11.78 -0.78 0.52
CA ASN A 75 -11.81 -1.46 1.82
C ASN A 75 -10.67 -1.05 2.77
N LEU A 76 -9.80 -0.13 2.37
CA LEU A 76 -8.64 0.27 3.17
C LEU A 76 -9.10 1.03 4.41
N ARG A 77 -8.77 0.49 5.59
CA ARG A 77 -9.12 1.08 6.89
C ARG A 77 -7.91 1.66 7.60
N TYR A 78 -6.73 1.10 7.37
CA TYR A 78 -5.47 1.54 7.98
C TYR A 78 -4.44 1.85 6.92
N LEU A 79 -3.83 3.03 7.01
CA LEU A 79 -2.65 3.43 6.24
C LEU A 79 -1.56 3.94 7.18
N GLY A 80 -0.45 3.21 7.26
CA GLY A 80 0.74 3.59 8.02
C GLY A 80 1.76 4.29 7.12
N LEU A 81 2.16 5.50 7.49
CA LEU A 81 3.11 6.38 6.81
C LEU A 81 4.07 7.06 7.81
N ASN A 82 4.30 6.45 8.98
CA ASN A 82 5.27 6.99 9.93
C ASN A 82 6.67 6.97 9.30
N GLU A 83 7.47 7.99 9.55
CA GLU A 83 8.84 8.09 9.02
C GLU A 83 8.93 7.93 7.47
N THR A 84 7.93 8.45 6.74
CA THR A 84 7.99 8.59 5.27
C THR A 84 8.40 10.02 4.89
N GLU A 85 9.64 10.41 5.20
CA GLU A 85 10.11 11.80 5.06
C GLU A 85 10.12 12.32 3.62
N SER A 86 10.30 11.41 2.65
CA SER A 86 10.29 11.74 1.22
C SER A 86 8.90 12.01 0.65
N LEU A 87 7.84 11.62 1.37
CA LEU A 87 6.46 11.74 0.89
C LEU A 87 5.97 13.17 1.03
N LYS A 88 5.90 13.90 -0.07
CA LYS A 88 5.54 15.33 -0.07
C LYS A 88 4.03 15.57 -0.03
N PHE A 89 3.24 14.78 -0.75
CA PHE A 89 1.80 15.02 -0.93
C PHE A 89 0.97 13.78 -0.65
N ILE A 90 -0.09 13.97 0.16
CA ILE A 90 -1.01 12.90 0.53
C ILE A 90 -2.47 13.21 0.13
N ALA A 91 -2.87 14.48 0.22
CA ALA A 91 -4.28 14.87 0.19
C ALA A 91 -5.02 14.51 -1.11
N LYS A 92 -4.37 14.63 -2.27
CA LYS A 92 -5.03 14.46 -3.58
C LYS A 92 -5.58 13.04 -3.82
N CYS A 93 -4.88 12.03 -3.29
CA CYS A 93 -5.25 10.62 -3.52
C CYS A 93 -6.13 10.05 -2.39
N LEU A 94 -5.98 10.54 -1.15
CA LEU A 94 -6.78 10.08 -0.01
C LEU A 94 -8.22 10.57 -0.01
N GLY A 95 -8.54 11.68 -0.69
CA GLY A 95 -9.93 12.14 -0.81
C GLY A 95 -10.89 11.12 -1.45
N LYS A 96 -10.35 10.08 -2.10
CA LYS A 96 -11.12 8.96 -2.68
C LYS A 96 -11.11 7.68 -1.85
N VAL A 97 -10.29 7.61 -0.80
CA VAL A 97 -10.23 6.46 0.11
C VAL A 97 -11.28 6.66 1.20
N THR A 98 -12.53 6.36 0.87
CA THR A 98 -13.70 6.73 1.68
C THR A 98 -13.86 5.94 2.97
N ASN A 99 -13.22 4.78 3.10
CA ASN A 99 -13.32 3.90 4.27
C ASN A 99 -12.11 3.95 5.21
N LEU A 100 -11.19 4.89 4.98
CA LEU A 100 -10.01 5.04 5.83
C LEU A 100 -10.43 5.48 7.23
N ARG A 101 -10.05 4.70 8.25
CA ARG A 101 -10.35 4.97 9.66
C ARG A 101 -9.14 5.50 10.40
N THR A 102 -7.95 5.07 9.97
CA THR A 102 -6.71 5.38 10.65
C THR A 102 -5.64 5.73 9.63
N LEU A 103 -5.06 6.92 9.80
CA LEU A 103 -3.91 7.42 9.05
C LEU A 103 -2.82 7.80 10.05
N HIS A 104 -1.71 7.06 10.08
CA HIS A 104 -0.56 7.39 10.92
C HIS A 104 0.55 8.00 10.05
N ARG A 105 1.03 9.21 10.39
CA ARG A 105 2.12 9.89 9.67
C ARG A 105 3.03 10.73 10.57
N PHE A 106 2.50 11.30 11.66
CA PHE A 106 3.17 12.33 12.45
C PHE A 106 3.35 11.91 13.92
N MET A 107 4.00 10.78 14.16
CA MET A 107 4.65 10.53 15.46
C MET A 107 6.16 10.64 15.30
#